data_AF-A0A5C7LAE6-F1
#
_entry.id   AF-A0A5C7LAE6-F1
#
_cell.length_a   1.000
_cell.length_b   1.000
_cell.length_c   1.000
_cell.angle_alpha   90.00
_cell.angle_beta   90.00
_cell.angle_gamma   90.00
#
_symmetry.space_group_name_H-M   'P 1'
#
loop_
_entity.id
_entity.type
_entity.pdbx_description
1 polymer ?
#
loop_
_entity_poly.entity_id
_entity_poly.type
_entity_poly.pdbx_seq_one_letter_code
_entity_poly.pdbx_strand_id
1 'polypeptide(L)'
;MLRMFLISLIVWTSVSAAPVFYDFQPTQRECEEATDFIRNAALSRNNGYTKKKIVGLFDDNVTVLSSMDPEKRWFVRSPGATRFLRDALVIVFDAPRRPGEHAAHFLESCLDHARGITPADL
;
A
#
# COMPACT_ATOMS: atom_id res chain seq x y z
N MET A 1 51.26 32.34 21.40
CA MET A 1 50.47 31.10 21.50
C MET A 1 49.02 31.45 21.25
N LEU A 2 48.43 31.09 20.10
CA LEU A 2 46.98 31.16 19.92
C LEU A 2 46.54 30.08 18.92
N ARG A 3 45.99 28.99 19.46
CA ARG A 3 45.43 27.88 18.69
C ARG A 3 44.07 28.31 18.14
N MET A 4 43.98 28.47 16.83
CA MET A 4 42.74 28.76 16.10
C MET A 4 42.02 27.43 15.86
N PHE A 5 41.01 27.12 16.68
CA PHE A 5 40.16 25.95 16.50
C PHE A 5 39.11 26.25 15.41
N LEU A 6 39.24 25.58 14.27
CA LEU A 6 38.20 25.50 13.24
C LEU A 6 37.13 24.51 13.72
N ILE A 7 35.92 25.02 14.01
CA ILE A 7 34.75 24.21 14.31
C ILE A 7 34.03 23.94 12.97
N SER A 8 34.17 22.73 12.44
CA SER A 8 33.38 22.25 11.30
C SER A 8 31.98 21.88 11.76
N LEU A 9 30.97 22.63 11.32
CA LEU A 9 29.55 22.31 11.49
C LEU A 9 29.14 21.21 10.49
N ILE A 10 28.95 20.00 10.98
CA ILE A 10 28.31 18.91 10.22
C ILE A 10 26.80 19.06 10.37
N VAL A 11 26.11 19.48 9.31
CA VAL A 11 24.65 19.53 9.26
C VAL A 11 24.12 18.11 9.09
N TRP A 12 23.59 17.53 10.18
CA TRP A 12 22.84 16.28 10.15
C TRP A 12 21.42 16.57 9.65
N THR A 13 21.15 16.35 8.37
CA THR A 13 19.77 16.35 7.85
C THR A 13 19.10 15.06 8.29
N SER A 14 18.25 15.15 9.31
CA SER A 14 17.39 14.04 9.73
C SER A 14 16.38 13.76 8.61
N VAL A 15 16.45 12.57 8.02
CA VAL A 15 15.42 12.09 7.08
C VAL A 15 14.22 11.67 7.93
N SER A 16 13.24 12.56 8.07
CA SER A 16 11.94 12.21 8.65
C SER A 16 11.15 11.40 7.63
N ALA A 17 10.80 10.16 7.97
CA ALA A 17 9.83 9.38 7.21
C ALA A 17 8.47 10.08 7.33
N ALA A 18 8.06 10.82 6.28
CA ALA A 18 6.76 11.45 6.27
C ALA A 18 5.67 10.36 6.30
N PRO A 19 4.61 10.52 7.11
CA PRO A 19 3.48 9.60 7.10
C PRO A 19 2.87 9.56 5.69
N VAL A 20 2.64 8.34 5.17
CA VAL A 20 1.99 8.15 3.87
C VAL A 20 0.50 8.38 4.08
N PHE A 21 0.00 9.54 3.62
CA PHE A 21 -1.42 9.82 3.61
C PHE A 21 -2.06 9.22 2.36
N TYR A 22 -3.03 8.34 2.56
CA TYR A 22 -3.87 7.83 1.48
C TYR A 22 -5.17 8.65 1.44
N ASP A 23 -5.26 9.58 0.50
CA ASP A 23 -6.49 10.33 0.24
C ASP A 23 -7.49 9.46 -0.54
N PHE A 24 -8.16 8.57 0.18
CA PHE A 24 -9.29 7.77 -0.30
C PHE A 24 -10.14 7.25 0.87
N GLN A 25 -11.44 7.07 0.63
CA GLN A 25 -12.35 6.41 1.55
C GLN A 25 -13.04 5.25 0.83
N PRO A 26 -12.60 4.00 1.08
CA PRO A 26 -13.25 2.82 0.50
C PRO A 26 -14.61 2.59 1.18
N THR A 27 -15.57 2.06 0.42
CA THR A 27 -16.79 1.51 1.00
C THR A 27 -16.50 0.16 1.68
N GLN A 28 -17.38 -0.29 2.58
CA GLN A 28 -17.25 -1.62 3.17
C GLN A 28 -17.17 -2.72 2.10
N ARG A 29 -18.01 -2.63 1.07
CA ARG A 29 -18.02 -3.59 -0.04
C ARG A 29 -16.69 -3.62 -0.79
N GLU A 30 -16.10 -2.46 -1.06
CA GLU A 30 -14.77 -2.39 -1.69
C GLU A 30 -13.69 -3.01 -0.80
N CYS A 31 -13.78 -2.85 0.52
CA CYS A 31 -12.86 -3.53 1.44
C CYS A 31 -13.01 -5.05 1.41
N GLU A 32 -14.24 -5.57 1.35
CA GLU A 32 -14.50 -7.01 1.22
C GLU A 32 -13.94 -7.56 -0.11
N GLU A 33 -14.24 -6.90 -1.23
CA GLU A 33 -13.75 -7.30 -2.55
C GLU A 33 -12.22 -7.21 -2.67
N ALA A 34 -11.61 -6.15 -2.14
CA ALA A 34 -10.15 -6.01 -2.14
C ALA A 34 -9.46 -7.00 -1.18
N THR A 35 -10.12 -7.38 -0.09
CA THR A 35 -9.66 -8.46 0.80
C THR A 35 -9.59 -9.80 0.05
N ASP A 36 -10.63 -10.12 -0.73
CA ASP A 36 -10.64 -11.32 -1.56
C ASP A 36 -9.55 -11.28 -2.63
N PHE A 37 -9.31 -10.12 -3.23
CA PHE A 37 -8.20 -9.93 -4.16
C PHE A 37 -6.83 -10.24 -3.50
N ILE A 38 -6.56 -9.71 -2.31
CA ILE A 38 -5.32 -9.97 -1.57
C ILE A 38 -5.20 -11.45 -1.16
N ARG A 39 -6.31 -12.07 -0.72
CA ARG A 39 -6.36 -13.51 -0.44
C ARG A 39 -6.00 -14.33 -1.67
N ASN A 40 -6.57 -13.99 -2.82
CA ASN A 40 -6.33 -14.68 -4.08
C ASN A 40 -4.89 -14.50 -4.57
N ALA A 41 -4.28 -13.32 -4.38
CA ALA A 41 -2.87 -13.12 -4.67
C ALA A 41 -1.97 -14.05 -3.83
N ALA A 42 -2.29 -14.23 -2.55
CA ALA A 42 -1.55 -15.16 -1.69
C ALA A 42 -1.75 -16.63 -2.11
N LEU A 43 -2.94 -17.00 -2.61
CA LEU A 43 -3.19 -18.31 -3.20
C LEU A 43 -2.40 -18.50 -4.50
N SER A 44 -2.36 -17.50 -5.39
CA SER A 44 -1.56 -17.53 -6.60
C SER A 44 -0.07 -17.69 -6.30
N ARG A 45 0.47 -16.97 -5.31
CA ARG A 45 1.84 -17.15 -4.83
C ARG A 45 2.09 -18.60 -4.42
N ASN A 46 1.20 -19.18 -3.61
CA ASN A 46 1.33 -20.59 -3.17
C ASN A 46 1.28 -21.58 -4.34
N ASN A 47 0.62 -21.22 -5.44
CA ASN A 47 0.55 -21.99 -6.68
C ASN A 47 1.72 -21.68 -7.66
N GLY A 48 2.79 -21.02 -7.19
CA GLY A 48 4.02 -20.81 -7.95
C GLY A 48 4.07 -19.53 -8.78
N TYR A 49 3.09 -18.63 -8.68
CA TYR A 49 3.17 -17.33 -9.34
C TYR A 49 4.21 -16.43 -8.65
N THR A 50 4.99 -15.70 -9.44
CA THR A 50 6.03 -14.81 -8.92
C THR A 50 5.49 -13.41 -8.62
N LYS A 51 6.18 -12.69 -7.71
CA LYS A 51 5.94 -11.26 -7.44
C LYS A 51 5.92 -10.45 -8.73
N LYS A 52 6.95 -10.61 -9.57
CA LYS A 52 7.07 -9.90 -10.85
C LYS A 52 5.84 -10.11 -11.74
N LYS A 53 5.31 -11.34 -11.80
CA LYS A 53 4.14 -11.65 -12.62
C LYS A 53 2.87 -10.99 -12.07
N ILE A 54 2.58 -11.16 -10.78
CA ILE A 54 1.33 -10.70 -10.19
C ILE A 54 1.31 -9.18 -10.00
N VAL A 55 2.38 -8.59 -9.47
CA VAL A 55 2.48 -7.13 -9.32
C VAL A 55 2.55 -6.44 -10.68
N GLY A 56 3.25 -7.02 -11.66
CA GLY A 56 3.27 -6.49 -13.02
C GLY A 56 1.87 -6.49 -13.67
N LEU A 57 1.12 -7.59 -13.54
CA LEU A 57 -0.27 -7.63 -14.01
C LEU A 57 -1.16 -6.58 -13.33
N PHE A 58 -0.97 -6.35 -12.03
CA PHE A 58 -1.68 -5.28 -11.34
C PHE A 58 -1.35 -3.90 -11.92
N ASP A 59 -0.06 -3.59 -12.09
CA ASP A 59 0.40 -2.31 -12.64
C ASP A 59 -0.11 -2.08 -14.08
N ASP A 60 -0.12 -3.12 -14.90
CA ASP A 60 -0.70 -3.09 -16.26
C ASP A 60 -2.21 -2.80 -16.22
N ASN A 61 -2.96 -3.46 -15.32
CA ASN A 61 -4.40 -3.23 -15.16
C ASN A 61 -4.71 -1.83 -14.64
N VAL A 62 -3.92 -1.31 -13.70
CA VAL A 62 -4.06 0.08 -13.21
C VAL A 62 -3.90 1.06 -14.36
N THR A 63 -2.96 0.82 -15.27
CA THR A 63 -2.76 1.67 -16.46
C THR A 63 -4.00 1.70 -17.34
N VAL A 64 -4.61 0.52 -17.58
CA VAL A 64 -5.86 0.41 -18.34
C VAL A 64 -7.02 1.13 -17.62
N LEU A 65 -7.23 0.84 -16.33
CA LEU A 65 -8.32 1.41 -15.54
C LEU A 65 -8.21 2.92 -15.39
N SER A 66 -6.99 3.47 -15.36
CA SER A 66 -6.76 4.92 -15.27
C SER A 66 -7.27 5.68 -16.50
N SER A 67 -7.51 5.01 -17.61
CA SER A 67 -8.13 5.61 -18.81
C SER A 67 -9.66 5.67 -18.75
N MET A 68 -10.29 4.95 -17.82
CA MET A 68 -11.74 4.92 -17.66
C MET A 68 -12.23 6.06 -16.76
N ASP A 69 -13.53 6.38 -16.80
CA ASP A 69 -14.12 7.35 -15.87
C ASP A 69 -13.98 6.86 -14.41
N PRO A 70 -13.73 7.77 -13.44
CA PRO A 70 -13.48 7.38 -12.04
C PRO A 70 -14.57 6.49 -11.43
N GLU A 71 -15.85 6.72 -11.75
CA GLU A 71 -16.95 5.89 -11.23
C GLU A 71 -16.96 4.44 -11.75
N LYS A 72 -16.20 4.15 -12.81
CA LYS A 72 -16.04 2.79 -13.38
C LYS A 72 -14.80 2.08 -12.86
N ARG A 73 -13.92 2.77 -12.13
CA ARG A 73 -12.70 2.20 -11.59
C ARG A 73 -12.99 1.52 -10.27
N TRP A 74 -12.91 0.19 -10.26
CA TRP A 74 -12.96 -0.58 -9.02
C TRP A 74 -11.73 -0.30 -8.16
N PHE A 75 -11.91 0.11 -6.90
CA PHE A 75 -10.91 0.39 -5.86
C PHE A 75 -9.80 1.41 -6.20
N VAL A 76 -9.16 1.31 -7.36
CA VAL A 76 -8.06 2.15 -7.88
C VAL A 76 -8.55 3.51 -8.44
N ARG A 77 -9.46 4.17 -7.71
CA ARG A 77 -10.08 5.44 -8.14
C ARG A 77 -9.19 6.67 -7.94
N SER A 78 -8.27 6.61 -6.97
CA SER A 78 -7.30 7.67 -6.68
C SER A 78 -5.88 7.09 -6.56
N PRO A 79 -4.83 7.90 -6.73
CA PRO A 79 -3.46 7.45 -6.50
C PRO A 79 -3.23 6.88 -5.09
N GLY A 80 -3.96 7.37 -4.08
CA GLY A 80 -3.91 6.86 -2.71
C GLY A 80 -4.44 5.43 -2.63
N ALA A 81 -5.65 5.21 -3.11
CA ALA A 81 -6.27 3.88 -3.11
C ALA A 81 -5.44 2.85 -3.89
N THR A 82 -4.89 3.26 -5.05
CA THR A 82 -4.01 2.42 -5.86
C THR A 82 -2.76 2.00 -5.11
N ARG A 83 -2.06 2.95 -4.46
CA ARG A 83 -0.87 2.63 -3.67
C ARG A 83 -1.20 1.72 -2.49
N PHE A 84 -2.30 1.98 -1.78
CA PHE A 84 -2.75 1.17 -0.65
C PHE A 84 -2.94 -0.32 -1.04
N LEU A 85 -3.65 -0.58 -2.14
CA LEU A 85 -3.87 -1.94 -2.62
C LEU A 85 -2.58 -2.58 -3.15
N ARG A 86 -1.75 -1.79 -3.85
CA ARG A 86 -0.48 -2.27 -4.41
C ARG A 86 0.51 -2.67 -3.32
N ASP A 87 0.62 -1.90 -2.25
CA ASP A 87 1.56 -2.18 -1.17
C ASP A 87 1.14 -3.46 -0.41
N ALA A 88 -0.15 -3.65 -0.18
CA ALA A 88 -0.66 -4.92 0.35
C ALA A 88 -0.34 -6.10 -0.58
N LEU A 89 -0.48 -5.92 -1.89
CA LEU A 89 -0.12 -6.93 -2.89
C LEU A 89 1.37 -7.24 -2.88
N VAL A 90 2.23 -6.24 -2.70
CA VAL A 90 3.69 -6.41 -2.57
C VAL A 90 4.03 -7.20 -1.30
N ILE A 91 3.40 -6.86 -0.17
CA ILE A 91 3.59 -7.54 1.12
C ILE A 91 3.24 -9.03 1.03
N VAL A 92 2.25 -9.42 0.22
CA VAL A 92 1.94 -10.85 -0.05
C VAL A 92 3.19 -11.63 -0.47
N PHE A 93 4.10 -11.03 -1.23
CA PHE A 93 5.30 -11.72 -1.71
C PHE A 93 6.52 -11.47 -0.82
N ASP A 94 6.65 -10.27 -0.25
CA ASP A 94 7.83 -9.88 0.51
C ASP A 94 7.82 -10.40 1.95
N ALA A 95 6.64 -10.60 2.54
CA ALA A 95 6.46 -11.18 3.86
C ALA A 95 5.40 -12.30 3.83
N PRO A 96 5.75 -13.49 3.28
CA PRO A 96 4.77 -14.54 3.04
C PRO A 96 4.11 -15.05 4.33
N ARG A 97 2.79 -14.95 4.36
CA ARG A 97 1.91 -15.47 5.42
C ARG A 97 0.81 -16.35 4.84
N ARG A 98 -0.03 -16.96 5.68
CA ARG A 98 -1.21 -17.70 5.20
C ARG A 98 -2.15 -16.75 4.45
N PRO A 99 -2.88 -17.20 3.41
CA PRO A 99 -3.80 -16.33 2.67
C PRO A 99 -4.84 -15.64 3.57
N GLY A 100 -5.36 -16.35 4.57
CA GLY A 100 -6.30 -15.77 5.55
C GLY A 100 -5.69 -14.69 6.43
N GLU A 101 -4.39 -14.74 6.73
CA GLU A 101 -3.70 -13.71 7.53
C GLU A 101 -3.49 -12.44 6.72
N HIS A 102 -3.11 -12.55 5.43
CA HIS A 102 -3.05 -11.39 4.54
C HIS A 102 -4.44 -10.74 4.37
N ALA A 103 -5.48 -11.57 4.21
CA ALA A 103 -6.86 -11.11 4.08
C ALA A 103 -7.33 -10.36 5.34
N ALA A 104 -7.19 -10.97 6.52
CA ALA A 104 -7.63 -10.37 7.77
C ALA A 104 -6.93 -9.03 8.05
N HIS A 105 -5.61 -8.99 7.89
CA HIS A 105 -4.82 -7.77 8.11
C HIS A 105 -5.19 -6.65 7.11
N PHE A 106 -5.44 -6.99 5.85
CA PHE A 106 -5.88 -6.01 4.87
C PHE A 106 -7.29 -5.49 5.16
N LEU A 107 -8.23 -6.37 5.52
CA LEU A 107 -9.60 -6.00 5.82
C LEU A 107 -9.67 -5.03 6.99
N GLU A 108 -8.97 -5.33 8.08
CA GLU A 108 -8.86 -4.45 9.25
C GLU A 108 -8.38 -3.05 8.85
N SER A 109 -7.23 -2.97 8.18
CA SER A 109 -6.66 -1.70 7.73
C SER A 109 -7.56 -0.93 6.75
N CYS A 110 -8.26 -1.64 5.86
CA CYS A 110 -9.19 -1.02 4.91
C CYS A 110 -10.43 -0.46 5.60
N LEU A 111 -10.99 -1.19 6.57
CA LEU A 111 -12.14 -0.73 7.33
C LEU A 111 -11.81 0.49 8.20
N ASP A 112 -10.58 0.61 8.68
CA ASP A 112 -10.14 1.82 9.38
C ASP A 112 -10.10 3.03 8.44
N HIS A 113 -9.60 2.87 7.21
CA HIS A 113 -9.68 3.91 6.18
C HIS A 113 -11.13 4.24 5.81
N ALA A 114 -12.02 3.23 5.73
CA ALA A 114 -13.45 3.44 5.45
C ALA A 114 -14.14 4.27 6.55
N ARG A 115 -13.69 4.13 7.80
CA ARG A 115 -14.17 4.93 8.95
C ARG A 115 -13.50 6.30 9.07
N GLY A 116 -12.49 6.58 8.24
CA GLY A 116 -11.68 7.79 8.33
C GLY A 116 -10.73 7.82 9.53
N ILE A 117 -10.38 6.65 10.09
CA ILE A 117 -9.37 6.53 11.14
C ILE A 117 -8.00 6.62 10.46
N THR A 118 -7.21 7.60 10.86
CA THR A 118 -5.85 7.82 10.35
C THR A 118 -4.80 7.29 11.34
N PRO A 119 -3.56 7.01 10.91
CA PRO A 119 -2.48 6.64 11.84
C PRO A 119 -2.17 7.69 12.92
N ALA A 120 -2.65 8.93 12.79
CA ALA A 120 -2.53 9.95 13.82
C ALA A 120 -3.57 9.78 14.95
N ASP A 121 -4.59 8.94 14.73
CA ASP A 121 -5.67 8.65 15.68
C ASP A 121 -5.39 7.39 16.53
N LEU A 122 -4.26 6.71 16.29
CA LEU A 122 -3.77 5.52 17.00
C LEU A 122 -2.55 5.87 17.86
#